data_AF-A0A7S1R5G2-F1
#
_entry.id   AF-A0A7S1R5G2-F1
#
_cell.length_a   1.000
_cell.length_b   1.000
_cell.length_c   1.000
_cell.angle_alpha   90.00
_cell.angle_beta   90.00
_cell.angle_gamma   90.00
#
_symmetry.space_group_name_H-M   'P 1'
#
loop_
_entity.id
_entity.type
_entity.pdbx_description
1 polymer ?
#
loop_
_entity_poly.entity_id
_entity_poly.type
_entity_poly.pdbx_seq_one_letter_code
_entity_poly.pdbx_strand_id
1 'polypeptide(L)'
;AIEEGAELWLGLPSADGRVWMDGKYPRIVSLGAWCCPTLAAREMGIGGPSLPFDWCRSTLSSVLHALRTDFAGFLEYRRVIPHTGRTGDSVMRDYRHDVEPEADIPFKDVYVCDGHSFWHDDLWDKREWDKYDRRIKRLLRLAQSRPPLVFVR
;
A
#
# COMPACT_ATOMS: atom_id res chain seq x y z
N ALA A 1 -33.07 -15.45 5.54
CA ALA A 1 -33.31 -14.04 5.16
C ALA A 1 -32.40 -13.12 5.98
N ILE A 2 -31.09 -13.24 5.79
CA ILE A 2 -30.05 -12.25 6.13
C ILE A 2 -28.88 -12.61 5.19
N GLU A 3 -28.97 -12.32 3.88
CA GLU A 3 -27.82 -12.50 2.96
C GLU A 3 -27.98 -11.87 1.56
N GLU A 4 -28.77 -10.81 1.42
CA GLU A 4 -28.83 -9.99 0.18
C GLU A 4 -28.57 -8.49 0.44
N GLY A 5 -28.18 -8.12 1.67
CA GLY A 5 -28.10 -6.72 2.11
C GLY A 5 -26.70 -6.10 2.18
N ALA A 6 -25.65 -6.82 1.74
CA ALA A 6 -24.27 -6.36 1.82
C ALA A 6 -23.64 -6.07 0.45
N GLU A 7 -24.44 -5.96 -0.62
CA GLU A 7 -24.06 -5.18 -1.81
C GLU A 7 -24.13 -3.69 -1.47
N LEU A 8 -23.25 -3.26 -0.57
CA LEU A 8 -23.19 -1.90 -0.07
C LEU A 8 -22.67 -0.97 -1.20
N TRP A 9 -23.58 -0.50 -2.05
CA TRP A 9 -23.73 0.88 -2.56
C TRP A 9 -22.55 1.63 -3.19
N LEU A 10 -21.40 1.01 -3.39
CA LEU A 10 -20.16 1.72 -3.74
C LEU A 10 -19.70 1.47 -5.18
N GLY A 11 -20.34 0.60 -5.94
CA GLY A 11 -19.97 0.39 -7.35
C GLY A 11 -18.66 -0.39 -7.47
N LEU A 12 -18.69 -1.46 -8.25
CA LEU A 12 -17.50 -2.24 -8.54
C LEU A 12 -16.50 -1.34 -9.29
N PRO A 13 -15.18 -1.42 -8.98
CA PRO A 13 -14.18 -0.74 -9.80
C PRO A 13 -14.34 -1.16 -11.26
N SER A 14 -14.12 -0.23 -12.19
CA SER A 14 -14.01 -0.62 -13.59
C SER A 14 -12.93 -1.70 -13.73
N ALA A 15 -13.12 -2.68 -14.61
CA ALA A 15 -12.21 -3.82 -14.76
C ALA A 15 -10.74 -3.41 -15.03
N ASP A 16 -10.52 -2.19 -15.52
CA ASP A 16 -9.21 -1.59 -15.80
C ASP A 16 -8.70 -0.64 -14.70
N GLY A 17 -9.46 -0.45 -13.62
CA GLY A 17 -9.16 0.43 -12.49
C GLY A 17 -9.08 1.92 -12.84
N ARG A 18 -9.50 2.32 -14.04
CA ARG A 18 -9.46 3.71 -14.50
C ARG A 18 -10.54 4.59 -13.85
N VAL A 19 -11.66 3.99 -13.46
CA VAL A 19 -12.78 4.67 -12.84
C VAL A 19 -13.12 3.96 -11.53
N TRP A 20 -12.82 4.63 -10.42
CA TRP A 20 -13.17 4.17 -9.08
C TRP A 20 -14.60 4.62 -8.77
N MET A 21 -15.52 3.68 -8.57
CA MET A 21 -16.92 3.95 -8.21
C MET A 21 -17.62 4.97 -9.14
N ASP A 22 -17.51 4.81 -10.46
CA ASP A 22 -18.02 5.77 -11.48
C ASP A 22 -17.55 7.24 -11.30
N GLY A 23 -16.51 7.48 -10.51
CA GLY A 23 -16.11 8.84 -10.13
C GLY A 23 -17.11 9.56 -9.23
N LYS A 24 -18.02 8.84 -8.57
CA LYS A 24 -19.06 9.41 -7.69
C LYS A 24 -18.59 9.62 -6.25
N TYR A 25 -17.65 8.81 -5.77
CA TYR A 25 -17.23 8.82 -4.36
C TYR A 25 -15.74 9.12 -4.21
N PRO A 26 -15.33 9.88 -3.19
CA PRO A 26 -13.94 10.26 -3.04
C PRO A 26 -13.02 9.04 -2.91
N ARG A 27 -11.82 9.16 -3.48
CA ARG A 27 -10.79 8.15 -3.35
C ARG A 27 -9.95 8.41 -2.11
N ILE A 28 -9.93 7.47 -1.17
CA ILE A 28 -9.06 7.54 0.00
C ILE A 28 -7.61 7.25 -0.40
N VAL A 29 -6.70 8.12 0.04
CA VAL A 29 -5.26 8.00 -0.15
C VAL A 29 -4.57 8.10 1.21
N SER A 30 -3.99 7.00 1.68
CA SER A 30 -3.16 7.03 2.89
C SER A 30 -1.87 7.82 2.62
N LEU A 31 -1.45 8.61 3.60
CA LEU A 31 -0.15 9.30 3.65
C LEU A 31 0.84 8.62 4.60
N GLY A 32 0.56 7.36 4.96
CA GLY A 32 1.49 6.50 5.71
C GLY A 32 1.72 6.95 7.15
N ALA A 33 0.71 6.97 8.01
CA ALA A 33 0.95 7.00 9.47
C ALA A 33 1.09 5.58 10.04
N TRP A 34 0.25 4.67 9.55
CA TRP A 34 0.18 3.26 9.92
C TRP A 34 -0.62 2.49 8.85
N CYS A 35 -0.69 1.16 8.95
CA CYS A 35 -1.49 0.33 8.05
C CYS A 35 -3.01 0.39 8.33
N CYS A 36 -3.42 0.77 9.54
CA CYS A 36 -4.83 0.78 9.94
C CYS A 36 -5.76 1.65 9.06
N PRO A 37 -5.41 2.87 8.60
CA PRO A 37 -6.28 3.64 7.72
C PRO A 37 -6.64 2.91 6.43
N THR A 38 -5.68 2.18 5.84
CA THR A 38 -5.93 1.38 4.63
C THR A 38 -6.82 0.17 4.95
N LEU A 39 -6.61 -0.50 6.08
CA LEU A 39 -7.46 -1.60 6.53
C LEU A 39 -8.90 -1.13 6.82
N ALA A 40 -9.06 -0.01 7.52
CA ALA A 40 -10.36 0.59 7.81
C ALA A 40 -11.09 0.99 6.52
N ALA A 41 -10.39 1.61 5.56
CA ALA A 41 -10.97 1.93 4.27
C ALA A 41 -11.45 0.68 3.53
N ARG A 42 -10.66 -0.41 3.54
CA ARG A 42 -11.04 -1.70 2.96
C ARG A 42 -12.29 -2.28 3.64
N GLU A 43 -12.33 -2.29 4.97
CA GLU A 43 -13.47 -2.80 5.75
C GLU A 43 -14.76 -2.03 5.47
N MET A 44 -14.66 -0.71 5.28
CA MET A 44 -15.79 0.15 4.92
C MET A 44 -16.19 0.04 3.43
N GLY A 45 -15.55 -0.80 2.63
CA GLY A 45 -15.83 -0.95 1.19
C GLY A 45 -15.41 0.25 0.32
N ILE A 46 -14.80 1.28 0.91
CA ILE A 46 -14.36 2.51 0.23
C ILE A 46 -12.86 2.50 -0.12
N GLY A 47 -12.14 1.50 0.36
CA GLY A 47 -10.75 1.23 0.03
C GLY A 47 -10.62 0.63 -1.36
N GLY A 48 -9.45 0.74 -1.98
CA GLY A 48 -9.20 0.01 -3.22
C GLY A 48 -7.76 -0.41 -3.39
N PRO A 49 -7.24 -0.46 -4.62
CA PRO A 49 -5.91 -0.99 -4.86
C PRO A 49 -4.86 -0.20 -4.08
N SER A 50 -3.92 -0.93 -3.47
CA SER A 50 -2.98 -0.30 -2.55
C SER A 50 -2.12 0.78 -3.21
N LEU A 51 -1.79 1.81 -2.45
CA LEU A 51 -0.97 2.95 -2.83
C LEU A 51 0.39 2.87 -2.12
N PRO A 52 1.40 3.65 -2.53
CA PRO A 52 2.76 3.46 -2.03
C PRO A 52 2.91 3.73 -0.53
N PHE A 53 2.05 4.56 0.08
CA PHE A 53 2.16 4.87 1.50
C PHE A 53 1.26 4.01 2.40
N ASP A 54 0.40 3.14 1.85
CA ASP A 54 -0.60 2.37 2.62
C ASP A 54 0.02 1.47 3.70
N TRP A 55 1.23 0.99 3.46
CA TRP A 55 1.92 0.02 4.32
C TRP A 55 3.23 0.58 4.88
N CYS A 56 3.40 1.91 4.76
CA CYS A 56 4.56 2.64 5.24
C CYS A 56 4.21 3.42 6.51
N ARG A 57 5.21 3.64 7.36
CA ARG A 57 5.21 4.81 8.25
C ARG A 57 6.09 5.86 7.63
N SER A 58 5.52 6.98 7.20
CA SER A 58 6.20 8.10 6.58
C SER A 58 5.94 9.36 7.40
N THR A 59 6.90 10.26 7.51
CA THR A 59 6.66 11.65 7.94
C THR A 59 6.01 12.45 6.82
N LEU A 60 5.33 13.56 7.14
CA LEU A 60 4.80 14.45 6.08
C LEU A 60 5.93 14.97 5.19
N SER A 61 7.09 15.29 5.76
CA SER A 61 8.27 15.73 4.99
C SER A 61 8.74 14.67 4.00
N SER A 62 8.78 13.38 4.38
CA SER A 62 9.11 12.29 3.46
C SER A 62 8.06 12.10 2.35
N VAL A 63 6.76 12.20 2.69
CA VAL A 63 5.69 12.18 1.67
C VAL A 63 5.88 13.30 0.65
N LEU A 64 6.11 14.53 1.12
CA LEU A 64 6.36 15.69 0.25
C LEU A 64 7.64 15.53 -0.57
N HIS A 65 8.70 14.97 0.03
CA HIS A 65 9.94 14.69 -0.68
C HIS A 65 9.70 13.69 -1.81
N ALA A 66 9.09 12.55 -1.53
CA ALA A 66 8.75 11.53 -2.52
C ALA A 66 7.90 12.09 -3.66
N LEU A 67 6.89 12.91 -3.37
CA LEU A 67 6.08 13.55 -4.42
C LEU A 67 6.87 14.55 -5.27
N ARG A 68 7.80 15.31 -4.67
CA ARG A 68 8.63 16.31 -5.38
C ARG A 68 9.74 15.69 -6.21
N THR A 69 10.21 14.50 -5.84
CA THR A 69 11.29 13.78 -6.53
C THR A 69 10.79 12.63 -7.40
N ASP A 70 9.48 12.56 -7.66
CA ASP A 70 8.85 11.44 -8.40
C ASP A 70 9.25 10.06 -7.85
N PHE A 71 9.29 9.95 -6.52
CA PHE A 71 9.68 8.78 -5.75
C PHE A 71 11.13 8.31 -5.99
N ALA A 72 12.01 9.17 -6.52
CA ALA A 72 13.44 8.85 -6.63
C ALA A 72 14.01 8.46 -5.25
N GLY A 73 14.67 7.29 -5.19
CA GLY A 73 15.23 6.72 -3.97
C GLY A 73 14.21 6.28 -2.92
N PHE A 74 12.90 6.22 -3.22
CA PHE A 74 11.87 5.92 -2.22
C PHE A 74 12.02 4.54 -1.55
N LEU A 75 12.54 3.54 -2.27
CA LEU A 75 12.80 2.20 -1.74
C LEU A 75 14.22 2.02 -1.20
N GLU A 76 15.06 3.05 -1.29
CA GLU A 76 16.42 3.02 -0.75
C GLU A 76 16.37 3.19 0.77
N TYR A 77 16.82 2.16 1.49
CA TYR A 77 16.85 2.15 2.94
C TYR A 77 18.29 2.25 3.47
N ARG A 78 18.45 2.87 4.64
CA ARG A 78 19.76 3.02 5.30
C ARG A 78 20.02 1.93 6.32
N ARG A 79 18.97 1.43 6.96
CA ARG A 79 19.07 0.46 8.06
C ARG A 79 17.96 -0.56 7.95
N VAL A 80 18.29 -1.81 8.24
CA VAL A 80 17.32 -2.89 8.46
C VAL A 80 17.31 -3.19 9.95
N ILE A 81 16.11 -3.25 10.53
CA ILE A 81 15.91 -3.74 11.90
C ILE A 81 15.32 -5.14 11.77
N PRO A 82 16.13 -6.20 11.97
CA PRO A 82 15.63 -7.55 11.84
C PRO A 82 14.67 -7.88 12.98
N HIS A 83 13.54 -8.51 12.67
CA HIS A 83 12.57 -8.91 13.70
C HIS A 83 13.03 -10.18 14.44
N THR A 84 13.67 -11.08 13.71
CA THR A 84 14.35 -12.28 14.23
C THR A 84 15.68 -12.44 13.48
N GLY A 85 16.62 -13.23 14.01
CA GLY A 85 17.82 -13.56 13.27
C GLY A 85 17.44 -14.33 11.99
N ARG A 86 17.75 -13.79 10.81
CA ARG A 86 17.62 -14.53 9.54
C ARG A 86 18.55 -15.74 9.61
N THR A 87 18.02 -16.92 9.93
CA THR A 87 18.73 -18.18 9.72
C THR A 87 18.75 -18.48 8.22
N GLY A 88 19.79 -19.17 7.72
CA GLY A 88 19.98 -19.42 6.29
C GLY A 88 18.81 -20.13 5.57
N ASP A 89 17.88 -20.71 6.34
CA ASP A 89 16.66 -21.38 5.85
C ASP A 89 15.43 -20.46 5.81
N SER A 90 15.63 -19.14 5.75
CA SER A 90 14.53 -18.15 5.68
C SER A 90 13.62 -18.49 4.49
N VAL A 91 12.40 -18.95 4.79
CA VAL A 91 11.43 -19.41 3.79
C VAL A 91 11.11 -18.27 2.82
N MET A 92 11.45 -18.47 1.55
CA MET A 92 11.10 -17.55 0.46
C MET A 92 9.58 -17.35 0.42
N ARG A 93 9.11 -16.11 0.53
CA ARG A 93 7.69 -15.78 0.38
C ARG A 93 7.20 -16.19 -1.02
N ASP A 94 6.11 -16.94 -1.08
CA ASP A 94 5.51 -17.38 -2.35
C ASP A 94 4.43 -16.38 -2.83
N TYR A 95 4.89 -15.35 -3.51
CA TYR A 95 4.03 -14.31 -4.09
C TYR A 95 3.07 -14.81 -5.18
N ARG A 96 3.19 -16.05 -5.66
CA ARG A 96 2.28 -16.58 -6.69
C ARG A 96 0.97 -17.10 -6.11
N HIS A 97 0.98 -17.46 -4.83
CA HIS A 97 -0.19 -18.03 -4.14
C HIS A 97 -0.69 -17.20 -2.97
N ASP A 98 -0.02 -16.08 -2.65
CA ASP A 98 -0.33 -15.12 -1.56
C ASP A 98 -1.83 -14.77 -1.52
N VAL A 99 -2.63 -15.61 -0.88
CA VAL A 99 -3.93 -15.21 -0.34
C VAL A 99 -3.59 -14.50 0.96
N GLU A 100 -4.08 -13.27 1.14
CA GLU A 100 -3.75 -12.37 2.27
C GLU A 100 -3.59 -13.03 3.67
N PRO A 101 -4.29 -14.11 4.08
CA PRO A 101 -3.96 -14.86 5.30
C PRO A 101 -2.52 -15.41 5.41
N GLU A 102 -1.79 -15.59 4.30
CA GLU A 102 -0.39 -16.05 4.28
C GLU A 102 0.62 -14.88 4.41
N ALA A 103 0.16 -13.62 4.41
CA ALA A 103 0.99 -12.45 4.72
C ALA A 103 1.37 -12.34 6.23
N ASP A 104 0.98 -13.35 7.02
CA ASP A 104 1.34 -13.55 8.43
C ASP A 104 2.63 -14.37 8.64
N ILE A 105 3.54 -14.38 7.66
CA ILE A 105 4.88 -14.93 7.87
C ILE A 105 5.66 -14.06 8.88
N PRO A 106 6.29 -14.64 9.92
CA PRO A 106 6.92 -13.92 11.04
C PRO A 106 8.20 -13.13 10.72
N PHE A 107 8.61 -13.05 9.45
CA PHE A 107 9.80 -12.29 9.04
C PHE A 107 9.40 -10.91 8.53
N LYS A 108 9.22 -9.95 9.45
CA LYS A 108 8.94 -8.55 9.13
C LYS A 108 10.11 -7.68 9.54
N ASP A 109 11.23 -7.81 8.84
CA ASP A 109 12.31 -6.84 8.94
C ASP A 109 11.76 -5.43 8.67
N VAL A 110 12.17 -4.46 9.48
CA VAL A 110 11.77 -3.07 9.27
C VAL A 110 12.86 -2.38 8.48
N TYR A 111 12.53 -1.94 7.27
CA TYR A 111 13.42 -1.17 6.41
C TYR A 111 13.26 0.31 6.72
N VAL A 112 14.30 0.91 7.28
CA VAL A 112 14.31 2.31 7.74
C VAL A 112 15.01 3.18 6.70
N CYS A 113 14.27 4.17 6.21
CA CYS A 113 14.70 5.16 5.24
C CYS A 113 14.76 6.55 5.90
N ASP A 114 15.08 7.59 5.13
CA ASP A 114 15.07 8.96 5.64
C ASP A 114 13.63 9.50 5.74
N GLY A 115 13.08 9.45 6.94
CA GLY A 115 11.74 9.95 7.22
C GLY A 115 10.60 8.98 6.86
N HIS A 116 10.87 7.74 6.44
CA HIS A 116 9.86 6.67 6.35
C HIS A 116 10.41 5.27 6.61
N SER A 117 9.53 4.29 6.81
CA SER A 117 9.88 2.89 6.98
C SER A 117 8.82 1.91 6.45
N PHE A 118 9.30 0.74 6.04
CA PHE A 118 8.49 -0.38 5.53
C PHE A 118 8.45 -1.50 6.57
N TRP A 119 7.25 -2.01 6.87
CA TRP A 119 7.01 -2.97 7.96
C TRP A 119 6.45 -4.31 7.49
N HIS A 120 6.02 -4.40 6.24
CA HIS A 120 5.31 -5.57 5.70
C HIS A 120 5.88 -6.04 4.35
N ASP A 121 7.00 -5.46 3.94
CA ASP A 121 7.62 -5.65 2.64
C ASP A 121 9.07 -6.14 2.84
N ASP A 122 9.52 -7.05 1.99
CA ASP A 122 10.91 -7.51 1.97
C ASP A 122 11.69 -6.82 0.84
N LEU A 123 12.35 -5.70 1.15
CA LEU A 123 13.03 -4.91 0.12
C LEU A 123 14.30 -5.56 -0.47
N TRP A 124 14.66 -6.77 -0.02
CA TRP A 124 15.66 -7.60 -0.71
C TRP A 124 15.08 -8.29 -1.94
N ASP A 125 13.76 -8.47 -1.99
CA ASP A 125 13.07 -9.13 -3.07
C ASP A 125 12.72 -8.14 -4.18
N LYS A 126 13.22 -8.36 -5.40
CA LYS A 126 12.90 -7.54 -6.57
C LYS A 126 11.38 -7.47 -6.83
N ARG A 127 10.60 -8.49 -6.46
CA ARG A 127 9.13 -8.49 -6.59
C ARG A 127 8.48 -7.36 -5.81
N GLU A 128 9.06 -6.96 -4.68
CA GLU A 128 8.63 -5.81 -3.89
C GLU A 128 8.87 -4.50 -4.64
N TRP A 129 10.02 -4.37 -5.30
CA TRP A 129 10.33 -3.20 -6.13
C TRP A 129 9.33 -3.05 -7.28
N ASP A 130 9.05 -4.16 -7.98
CA ASP A 130 8.06 -4.16 -9.06
C ASP A 130 6.64 -3.87 -8.53
N LYS A 131 6.31 -4.33 -7.31
CA LYS A 131 5.05 -4.03 -6.62
C LYS A 131 4.92 -2.53 -6.34
N TYR A 132 5.96 -1.90 -5.81
CA TYR A 132 5.97 -0.47 -5.50
C TYR A 132 5.96 0.41 -6.75
N ASP A 133 6.66 0.03 -7.81
CA ASP A 133 6.56 0.72 -9.11
C ASP A 133 5.10 0.81 -9.60
N ARG A 134 4.35 -0.30 -9.53
CA ARG A 134 2.92 -0.31 -9.89
C ARG A 134 2.08 0.58 -8.97
N ARG A 135 2.37 0.59 -7.66
CA ARG A 135 1.67 1.44 -6.66
C ARG A 135 1.95 2.92 -6.89
N ILE A 136 3.19 3.30 -7.16
CA ILE A 136 3.62 4.67 -7.48
C ILE A 136 2.91 5.14 -8.75
N LYS A 137 3.01 4.38 -9.85
CA LYS A 137 2.31 4.68 -11.11
C LYS A 137 0.80 4.79 -10.95
N ARG A 138 0.21 4.07 -9.99
CA ARG A 138 -1.22 4.18 -9.67
C ARG A 138 -1.52 5.49 -8.95
N LEU A 139 -0.74 5.88 -7.94
CA LEU A 139 -0.90 7.15 -7.25
C LEU A 139 -0.75 8.34 -8.21
N LEU A 140 0.28 8.33 -9.07
CA LEU A 140 0.50 9.39 -10.05
C LEU A 140 -0.66 9.50 -11.06
N ARG A 141 -1.28 8.37 -11.42
CA ARG A 141 -2.50 8.36 -12.24
C ARG A 141 -3.72 8.94 -11.52
N LEU A 142 -3.79 8.85 -10.20
CA LEU A 142 -4.91 9.45 -9.44
C LEU A 142 -4.94 10.98 -9.58
N ALA A 143 -3.79 11.64 -9.73
CA ALA A 143 -3.72 13.07 -10.00
C ALA A 143 -4.40 13.48 -11.32
N GLN A 144 -4.62 12.52 -12.22
CA GLN A 144 -5.27 12.73 -13.53
C GLN A 144 -6.73 12.27 -13.51
N SER A 145 -7.22 11.74 -12.38
CA SER A 145 -8.53 11.08 -12.27
C SER A 145 -9.58 11.98 -11.62
N ARG A 146 -10.85 11.68 -11.90
CA ARG A 146 -12.01 12.00 -11.05
C ARG A 146 -12.42 10.66 -10.43
N PRO A 147 -12.71 10.54 -9.13
CA PRO A 147 -13.31 11.49 -8.17
C PRO A 147 -12.32 12.32 -7.31
N PRO A 148 -12.81 13.24 -6.44
CA PRO A 148 -11.96 13.94 -5.47
C PRO A 148 -11.11 12.99 -4.62
N LEU A 149 -9.89 13.39 -4.29
CA LEU A 149 -9.01 12.61 -3.41
C LEU A 149 -9.15 13.08 -1.97
N VAL A 150 -9.31 12.14 -1.04
CA VAL A 150 -9.28 12.40 0.40
C VAL A 150 -8.01 11.79 0.96
N PHE A 151 -7.10 12.66 1.40
CA PHE A 151 -5.85 12.25 2.00
C PHE A 151 -6.04 12.02 3.50
N VAL A 152 -5.62 10.85 3.97
CA VAL A 152 -5.76 10.44 5.38
C VAL A 152 -4.40 10.09 5.97
N ARG A 153 -4.22 10.36 7.25
CA ARG A 153 -3.00 10.09 7.99
C ARG A 153 -3.36 9.74 9.43
#